data_AF-A0A8J4EEM8-F1
#
_entry.id   AF-A0A8J4EEM8-F1
#
_cell.length_a   1.000
_cell.length_b   1.000
_cell.length_c   1.000
_cell.angle_alpha   90.00
_cell.angle_beta   90.00
_cell.angle_gamma   90.00
#
_symmetry.space_group_name_H-M   'P 1'
#
loop_
_entity.id
_entity.type
_entity.pdbx_description
1 polymer ?
#
loop_
_entity_poly.entity_id
_entity_poly.type
_entity_poly.pdbx_seq_one_letter_code
_entity_poly.pdbx_strand_id
1 'polypeptide(L)'
;MAYAHLYNNYLQNIASYGNLSRGGTRMVLENSYFERVNNPYYNDTSAAQLRQSGSIVVNRTRRQQTNGSAFTPSSFYPYTLDPAASVPSLLRTYSGPQANIGVRACGEE
;
A
#
# COMPACT_ATOMS: atom_id res chain seq x y z
N MET A 1 6.94 -18.90 3.25
CA MET A 1 5.99 -17.84 3.69
C MET A 1 6.53 -16.50 3.22
N ALA A 2 5.66 -15.57 2.80
CA ALA A 2 6.06 -14.25 2.30
C ALA A 2 5.34 -13.14 3.08
N TYR A 3 6.06 -12.07 3.38
CA TYR A 3 5.54 -10.88 4.04
C TYR A 3 5.45 -9.72 3.06
N ALA A 4 4.31 -9.02 3.05
CA ALA A 4 4.08 -7.85 2.22
C ALA A 4 3.54 -6.72 3.08
N HIS A 5 4.26 -5.62 3.17
CA HIS A 5 3.78 -4.39 3.81
C HIS A 5 3.60 -3.31 2.75
N LEU A 6 2.36 -2.87 2.56
CA LEU A 6 1.99 -1.85 1.60
C LEU A 6 1.39 -0.68 2.39
N TYR A 7 2.07 0.48 2.40
CA TYR A 7 1.59 1.63 3.16
C TYR A 7 1.73 2.94 2.39
N ASN A 8 0.83 3.90 2.63
CA ASN A 8 0.78 5.20 1.94
C ASN A 8 0.90 5.13 0.40
N ASN A 9 0.28 4.11 -0.22
CA ASN A 9 0.21 3.97 -1.67
C ASN A 9 -1.05 4.66 -2.22
N TYR A 10 -0.98 5.25 -3.43
CA TYR A 10 -2.15 5.78 -4.14
C TYR A 10 -2.45 4.95 -5.40
N LEU A 11 -3.50 4.14 -5.35
CA LEU A 11 -3.96 3.33 -6.48
C LEU A 11 -5.16 4.01 -7.13
N GLN A 12 -5.10 4.20 -8.44
CA GLN A 12 -6.14 4.90 -9.18
C GLN A 12 -6.48 4.24 -10.51
N ASN A 13 -7.75 4.28 -10.91
CA ASN A 13 -8.24 3.92 -12.26
C ASN A 13 -8.10 2.44 -12.63
N ILE A 14 -8.17 1.55 -11.64
CA ILE A 14 -7.92 0.12 -11.85
C ILE A 14 -9.25 -0.60 -12.10
N ALA A 15 -9.41 -1.14 -13.30
CA ALA A 15 -10.65 -1.79 -13.73
C ALA A 15 -10.82 -3.23 -13.23
N SER A 16 -9.75 -3.91 -12.78
CA SER A 16 -9.81 -5.33 -12.38
C SER A 16 -9.74 -5.50 -10.86
N TYR A 17 -8.53 -5.49 -10.28
CA TYR A 17 -8.31 -5.59 -8.85
C TYR A 17 -7.08 -4.80 -8.40
N GLY A 18 -7.08 -4.33 -7.15
CA GLY A 18 -5.93 -3.70 -6.50
C GLY A 18 -5.00 -4.74 -5.89
N ASN A 19 -5.01 -4.84 -4.56
CA ASN A 19 -4.09 -5.70 -3.82
C ASN A 19 -4.69 -7.08 -3.53
N LEU A 20 -4.05 -8.14 -4.01
CA LEU A 20 -4.45 -9.52 -3.76
C LEU A 20 -3.46 -10.22 -2.83
N SER A 21 -3.89 -10.64 -1.65
CA SER A 21 -3.14 -11.58 -0.81
C SER A 21 -3.48 -13.01 -1.22
N ARG A 22 -2.49 -13.82 -1.60
CA ARG A 22 -2.71 -15.18 -2.12
C ARG A 22 -1.72 -16.19 -1.56
N GLY A 23 -2.05 -17.48 -1.70
CA GLY A 23 -1.20 -18.56 -1.20
C GLY A 23 -1.09 -18.53 0.32
N GLY A 24 0.13 -18.40 0.84
CA GLY A 24 0.41 -18.26 2.28
C GLY A 24 1.02 -16.89 2.64
N THR A 25 0.73 -15.85 1.86
CA THR A 25 1.21 -14.49 2.12
C THR A 25 0.58 -13.90 3.37
N ARG A 26 1.35 -13.15 4.16
CA ARG A 26 0.83 -12.28 5.22
C ARG A 26 1.00 -10.83 4.81
N MET A 27 -0.08 -10.19 4.40
CA MET A 27 -0.10 -8.83 3.91
C MET A 27 -0.63 -7.85 4.96
N VAL A 28 0.05 -6.72 5.13
CA VAL A 28 -0.39 -5.57 5.92
C VAL A 28 -0.57 -4.39 4.96
N LEU A 29 -1.76 -3.79 4.97
CA LEU A 29 -2.14 -2.65 4.13
C LEU A 29 -2.52 -1.45 5.02
N GLU A 30 -1.70 -0.41 5.04
CA GLU A 30 -1.87 0.72 5.98
C GLU A 30 -1.96 2.07 5.27
N ASN A 31 -2.89 2.92 5.70
CA ASN A 31 -3.07 4.32 5.26
C ASN A 31 -2.89 4.58 3.75
N SER A 32 -3.37 3.68 2.90
CA SER A 32 -3.29 3.83 1.43
C SER A 32 -4.58 4.42 0.87
N TYR A 33 -4.54 5.00 -0.31
CA TYR A 33 -5.68 5.64 -0.94
C TYR A 33 -6.05 4.91 -2.24
N PHE A 34 -7.32 4.54 -2.39
CA PHE A 34 -7.84 3.84 -3.56
C PHE A 34 -8.92 4.69 -4.22
N GLU A 35 -8.65 5.21 -5.41
CA GLU A 35 -9.62 5.99 -6.18
C GLU A 35 -10.05 5.26 -7.44
N ARG A 36 -11.35 4.99 -7.60
CA ARG A 36 -11.88 4.33 -8.80
C ARG A 36 -11.20 2.98 -9.08
N VAL A 37 -10.94 2.21 -8.03
CA VAL A 37 -10.32 0.88 -8.06
C VAL A 37 -11.38 -0.20 -7.83
N ASN A 38 -11.54 -1.12 -8.78
CA ASN A 38 -12.32 -2.33 -8.55
C ASN A 38 -11.55 -3.29 -7.64
N ASN A 39 -12.27 -4.01 -6.77
CA ASN A 39 -11.70 -4.94 -5.79
C ASN A 39 -10.40 -4.41 -5.13
N PRO A 40 -10.46 -3.29 -4.36
CA PRO A 40 -9.26 -2.60 -3.85
C PRO A 40 -8.29 -3.49 -3.09
N TYR A 41 -8.82 -4.40 -2.27
CA TYR A 41 -8.02 -5.37 -1.54
C TYR A 41 -8.85 -6.60 -1.16
N TYR A 42 -8.28 -7.79 -1.32
CA TYR A 42 -8.88 -9.04 -0.83
C TYR A 42 -7.85 -10.16 -0.70
N ASN A 43 -8.23 -11.22 0.01
CA ASN A 43 -7.48 -12.48 0.07
C ASN A 43 -8.15 -13.55 -0.81
N ASP A 44 -7.35 -14.40 -1.46
CA ASP A 44 -7.83 -15.43 -2.40
C ASP A 44 -8.06 -16.80 -1.74
N THR A 45 -7.28 -17.12 -0.71
CA THR A 45 -7.30 -18.42 -0.03
C THR A 45 -7.51 -18.23 1.47
N SER A 46 -7.94 -19.30 2.16
CA SER A 46 -8.05 -19.31 3.63
C SER A 46 -6.70 -19.21 4.33
N ALA A 47 -5.63 -19.67 3.68
CA ALA A 47 -4.26 -19.59 4.19
C ALA A 47 -3.62 -18.19 4.04
N ALA A 48 -4.09 -17.38 3.08
CA ALA A 48 -3.59 -16.02 2.87
C ALA A 48 -4.17 -15.08 3.93
N GLN A 49 -3.32 -14.23 4.49
CA GLN A 49 -3.70 -13.22 5.46
C GLN A 49 -3.59 -11.82 4.86
N LEU A 50 -4.53 -10.97 5.21
CA LEU A 50 -4.58 -9.56 4.83
C LEU A 50 -5.18 -8.78 6.00
N ARG A 51 -4.38 -7.93 6.64
CA ARG A 51 -4.84 -6.96 7.62
C ARG A 51 -4.79 -5.57 7.00
N GLN A 52 -5.87 -4.81 7.14
CA GLN A 52 -5.97 -3.44 6.64
C GLN A 52 -6.29 -2.47 7.78
N SER A 53 -5.68 -1.29 7.77
CA SER A 53 -6.06 -0.18 8.67
C SER A 53 -5.82 1.20 8.05
N GLY A 54 -6.75 2.14 8.29
CA GLY A 54 -6.60 3.56 7.96
C GLY A 54 -6.64 3.95 6.47
N SER A 55 -6.71 2.99 5.55
CA SER A 55 -6.85 3.24 4.11
C SER A 55 -8.22 3.84 3.74
N ILE A 56 -8.23 4.67 2.71
CA ILE A 56 -9.44 5.31 2.17
C ILE A 56 -9.77 4.70 0.80
N VAL A 57 -11.05 4.39 0.57
CA VAL A 57 -11.56 3.89 -0.71
C VAL A 57 -12.68 4.81 -1.19
N VAL A 58 -12.54 5.38 -2.39
CA VAL A 58 -13.50 6.32 -2.97
C VAL A 58 -13.85 5.98 -4.42
N ASN A 59 -15.09 6.29 -4.80
CA ASN A 59 -15.58 6.30 -6.18
C ASN A 59 -15.41 4.98 -6.97
N ARG A 60 -15.36 3.82 -6.31
CA ARG A 60 -15.78 2.47 -6.76
C ARG A 60 -15.54 1.46 -5.63
N THR A 61 -16.46 0.53 -5.46
CA THR A 61 -16.37 -0.48 -4.39
C THR A 61 -16.84 -1.84 -4.88
N ARG A 62 -15.97 -2.84 -4.71
CA ARG A 62 -16.31 -4.27 -4.78
C ARG A 62 -15.61 -4.95 -3.59
N ARG A 63 -14.83 -6.02 -3.79
CA ARG A 63 -14.20 -6.74 -2.67
C ARG A 63 -13.23 -5.86 -1.88
N GLN A 64 -13.49 -5.79 -0.58
CA GLN A 64 -12.69 -5.16 0.46
C GLN A 64 -12.66 -6.13 1.63
N GLN A 65 -11.84 -7.18 1.50
CA GLN A 65 -11.86 -8.33 2.41
C GLN A 65 -10.52 -8.45 3.13
N THR A 66 -10.59 -8.81 4.40
CA THR A 66 -9.45 -9.04 5.29
C THR A 66 -9.53 -10.46 5.85
N ASN A 67 -8.39 -11.01 6.25
CA ASN A 67 -8.31 -12.32 6.90
C ASN A 67 -7.08 -12.40 7.82
N GLY A 68 -7.30 -12.86 9.04
CA GLY A 68 -6.24 -13.02 10.05
C GLY A 68 -5.56 -11.71 10.46
N SER A 69 -4.45 -11.85 11.18
CA SER A 69 -3.67 -10.72 11.73
C SER A 69 -2.45 -10.34 10.90
N ALA A 70 -2.10 -11.14 9.89
CA ALA A 70 -0.89 -11.00 9.08
C ALA A 70 0.40 -11.00 9.93
N PHE A 71 1.20 -9.94 9.88
CA PHE A 71 2.43 -9.78 10.66
C PHE A 71 2.54 -8.34 11.19
N THR A 72 3.58 -8.05 11.98
CA THR A 72 3.84 -6.71 12.54
C THR A 72 5.06 -6.08 11.83
N PRO A 73 4.88 -5.15 10.88
CA PRO A 73 5.99 -4.59 10.10
C PRO A 73 7.03 -3.85 10.94
N SER A 74 6.59 -3.17 12.01
CA SER A 74 7.48 -2.42 12.92
C SER A 74 8.49 -3.28 13.68
N SER A 75 8.28 -4.60 13.72
CA SER A 75 9.28 -5.54 14.26
C SER A 75 10.46 -5.78 13.30
N PHE A 76 10.35 -5.38 12.03
CA PHE A 76 11.40 -5.53 11.01
C PHE A 76 12.12 -4.21 10.74
N TYR A 77 11.40 -3.08 10.76
CA TYR A 77 11.97 -1.75 10.48
C TYR A 77 11.06 -0.63 11.03
N PRO A 78 11.63 0.54 11.40
CA PRO A 78 10.83 1.71 11.75
C PRO A 78 10.16 2.32 10.51
N TYR A 79 8.96 2.83 10.68
CA TYR A 79 8.23 3.60 9.66
C TYR A 79 7.23 4.54 10.32
N THR A 80 6.79 5.56 9.60
CA THR A 80 5.72 6.47 9.98
C THR A 80 4.66 6.47 8.90
N LEU A 81 3.40 6.58 9.31
CA LEU A 81 2.28 6.63 8.37
C LEU A 81 1.84 8.08 8.19
N ASP A 82 1.81 8.54 6.95
CA ASP A 82 1.09 9.77 6.60
C ASP A 82 -0.44 9.53 6.71
N PRO A 83 -1.24 10.57 6.97
CA PRO A 83 -2.70 10.47 6.89
C PRO A 83 -3.12 10.02 5.49
N ALA A 84 -3.98 9.00 5.39
CA ALA A 84 -4.40 8.46 4.10
C ALA A 84 -4.99 9.53 3.17
N ALA A 85 -5.73 10.50 3.71
CA ALA A 85 -6.31 11.61 2.94
C ALA A 85 -5.26 12.53 2.29
N SER A 86 -4.06 12.61 2.86
CA SER A 86 -2.94 13.40 2.32
C SER A 86 -2.15 12.64 1.24
N VAL A 87 -2.28 11.31 1.16
CA VAL A 87 -1.48 10.48 0.26
C VAL A 87 -1.61 10.89 -1.22
N PRO A 88 -2.79 11.21 -1.77
CA PRO A 88 -2.89 11.64 -3.17
C PRO A 88 -2.07 12.91 -3.49
N SER A 89 -2.09 13.92 -2.62
CA SER A 89 -1.32 15.14 -2.84
C SER A 89 0.17 14.93 -2.62
N LEU A 90 0.55 14.20 -1.57
CA LEU A 90 1.95 13.87 -1.29
C LEU A 90 2.58 13.11 -2.46
N LEU A 91 1.94 12.05 -2.96
CA LEU A 91 2.49 11.27 -4.06
C LEU A 91 2.49 12.04 -5.38
N ARG A 92 1.54 12.96 -5.60
CA ARG A 92 1.60 13.85 -6.78
C ARG A 92 2.85 14.73 -6.78
N THR A 93 3.35 15.11 -5.61
CA THR A 93 4.55 15.93 -5.47
C THR A 93 5.84 15.11 -5.44
N TYR A 94 5.85 14.01 -4.69
CA TYR A 94 7.09 13.33 -4.30
C TYR A 94 7.33 11.98 -4.99
N SER A 95 6.37 11.43 -5.72
CA SER A 95 6.59 10.21 -6.49
C SER A 95 7.22 10.51 -7.86
N GLY A 96 7.89 9.51 -8.45
CA GLY A 96 8.55 9.63 -9.74
C GLY A 96 9.96 10.26 -9.67
N PRO A 97 10.57 10.58 -10.82
CA PRO A 97 11.90 11.15 -10.88
C PRO A 97 11.99 12.49 -10.15
N GLN A 98 13.02 12.64 -9.31
CA GLN A 98 13.31 13.88 -8.57
C GLN A 98 14.74 14.31 -8.89
N ALA A 99 14.94 15.60 -9.15
CA ALA A 99 16.23 16.13 -9.61
C ALA A 99 17.38 15.89 -8.62
N ASN A 100 17.07 15.68 -7.34
CA ASN A 100 18.02 15.47 -6.26
C ASN A 100 18.14 14.00 -5.82
N ILE A 101 17.41 13.06 -6.41
CA ILE A 101 17.48 11.63 -6.06
C ILE A 101 18.37 10.89 -7.06
N GLY A 102 19.34 10.14 -6.56
CA GLY A 102 20.25 9.34 -7.40
C GLY A 102 21.35 10.15 -8.10
N VAL A 103 21.47 11.45 -7.79
CA VAL A 103 22.59 12.29 -8.24
C VAL A 103 23.74 12.17 -7.24
N ARG A 104 24.98 12.13 -7.76
CA ARG A 104 26.16 12.30 -6.92
C ARG A 104 26.23 13.77 -6.50
N ALA A 105 26.51 14.04 -5.23
CA ALA A 105 26.81 15.40 -4.81
C ALA A 105 28.01 15.91 -5.63
N CYS A 106 27.87 17.08 -6.24
CA CYS A 106 29.00 17.73 -6.89
C CYS A 106 29.85 18.37 -5.78
N GLY A 107 31.05 17.83 -5.52
CA GLY A 107 32.06 18.50 -4.67
C GLY A 107 32.60 17.74 -3.45
N GLU A 108 32.49 16.41 -3.36
CA GLU A 108 33.35 15.66 -2.43
C GLU A 108 34.66 15.27 -3.14
N GLU A 109 35.63 16.20 -3.15
CA GLU A 109 37.07 15.92 -3.30
C GLU A 109 37.75 15.90 -1.93
#